data_AF-A0A4W2FCZ7-F1
#
_entry.id   AF-A0A4W2FCZ7-F1
#
_cell.length_a   1.000
_cell.length_b   1.000
_cell.length_c   1.000
_cell.angle_alpha   90.00
_cell.angle_beta   90.00
_cell.angle_gamma   90.00
#
_symmetry.space_group_name_H-M   'P 1'
#
loop_
_entity.id
_entity.type
_entity.pdbx_description
1 polymer ?
#
loop_
_entity_poly.entity_id
_entity_poly.type
_entity_poly.pdbx_seq_one_letter_code
_entity_poly.pdbx_strand_id
1 'polypeptide(L)'
;MAERLLIRALKGGKNTKMVILNGKNITKMPSVLEKLPGLKTLYLQNNQISKVCPEISSLTQFQDLKLREFYCEGNPLFLKQPVSAIKQEDVWSLQEITSRFIMNQLAEKNPFLMKAIKWYPQVRSIISQGRKCAICEKFFLTIWLECVEFFPPSKNWKISRNLQLVPLRILICSYKCFYQRNPNIFGIAQV
;
A
#
# COMPACT_ATOMS: atom_id res chain seq x y z
N MET A 1 -1.72 20.92 -12.57
CA MET A 1 -2.17 21.84 -11.49
C MET A 1 -2.04 21.22 -10.09
N ALA A 2 -2.49 19.97 -9.88
CA ALA A 2 -2.33 19.24 -8.61
C ALA A 2 -0.87 19.12 -8.12
N GLU A 3 0.05 18.76 -9.01
CA GLU A 3 1.48 18.60 -8.67
C GLU A 3 2.11 19.87 -8.11
N ARG A 4 1.77 21.05 -8.66
CA ARG A 4 2.28 22.33 -8.12
C ARG A 4 1.81 22.57 -6.69
N LEU A 5 0.58 22.19 -6.35
CA LEU A 5 0.05 22.30 -4.99
C LEU A 5 0.76 21.34 -4.04
N LEU A 6 1.03 20.10 -4.48
CA LEU A 6 1.80 19.12 -3.73
C LEU A 6 3.25 19.59 -3.51
N ILE A 7 3.91 20.14 -4.54
CA ILE A 7 5.27 20.70 -4.40
C ILE A 7 5.27 21.84 -3.38
N ARG A 8 4.27 22.73 -3.42
CA ARG A 8 4.15 23.82 -2.42
C ARG A 8 3.93 23.27 -1.02
N ALA A 9 3.09 22.26 -0.87
CA ALA A 9 2.85 21.57 0.40
C ALA A 9 4.16 20.94 0.93
N LEU A 10 4.94 20.30 0.06
CA LEU A 10 6.24 19.70 0.43
C LEU A 10 7.26 20.75 0.86
N LYS A 11 7.31 21.91 0.18
CA LYS A 11 8.16 23.03 0.61
C LYS A 11 7.81 23.53 2.02
N GLY A 12 6.53 23.47 2.40
CA GLY A 12 6.10 23.81 3.76
C GLY A 12 6.41 22.73 4.82
N GLY A 13 6.65 21.48 4.40
CA GLY A 13 7.06 20.38 5.28
C GLY A 13 6.19 20.22 6.53
N LYS A 14 6.79 20.34 7.71
CA LYS A 14 6.11 20.22 9.02
C LYS A 14 5.04 21.30 9.26
N ASN A 15 5.12 22.44 8.58
CA ASN A 15 4.18 23.55 8.72
C ASN A 15 2.91 23.35 7.88
N THR A 16 2.97 22.48 6.88
CA THR A 16 1.80 22.15 6.07
C THR A 16 0.82 21.31 6.88
N LYS A 17 -0.26 21.94 7.35
CA LYS A 17 -1.34 21.27 8.10
C LYS A 17 -2.51 20.84 7.23
N MET A 18 -2.67 21.46 6.07
CA MET A 18 -3.81 21.26 5.19
C MET A 18 -3.35 21.15 3.74
N VAL A 19 -3.87 20.15 3.02
CA VAL A 19 -3.68 19.98 1.58
C VAL A 19 -5.05 19.92 0.91
N ILE A 20 -5.27 20.85 -0.03
CA ILE A 20 -6.52 20.95 -0.79
C ILE A 20 -6.25 20.60 -2.24
N LEU A 21 -6.86 19.51 -2.71
CA LEU A 21 -6.68 18.96 -4.05
C LEU A 21 -8.02 18.63 -4.72
N ASN A 22 -9.11 19.26 -4.28
CA ASN A 22 -10.45 19.03 -4.82
C ASN A 22 -10.55 19.42 -6.31
N GLY A 23 -11.21 18.58 -7.12
CA GLY A 23 -11.51 18.90 -8.51
C GLY A 23 -10.27 19.03 -9.40
N LYS A 24 -9.23 18.23 -9.18
CA LYS A 24 -7.94 18.35 -9.89
C LYS A 24 -7.65 17.21 -10.87
N ASN A 25 -8.65 16.41 -11.23
CA ASN A 25 -8.54 15.26 -12.13
C ASN A 25 -7.41 14.29 -11.72
N ILE A 26 -7.19 14.15 -10.41
CA ILE A 26 -6.17 13.24 -9.88
C ILE A 26 -6.67 11.80 -10.07
N THR A 27 -5.89 10.96 -10.74
CA THR A 27 -6.26 9.57 -11.06
C THR A 27 -5.72 8.54 -10.07
N LYS A 28 -4.70 8.92 -9.30
CA LYS A 28 -4.05 8.10 -8.28
C LYS A 28 -3.92 8.90 -6.99
N MET A 29 -4.07 8.23 -5.86
CA MET A 29 -3.81 8.87 -4.58
C MET A 29 -2.37 9.49 -4.57
N PRO A 30 -2.11 10.65 -3.95
CA PRO A 30 -0.78 11.26 -3.98
C PRO A 30 0.24 10.50 -3.12
N SER A 31 1.33 10.02 -3.74
CA SER A 31 2.40 9.24 -3.08
C SER A 31 3.21 10.02 -2.05
N VAL A 32 3.22 11.35 -2.16
CA VAL A 32 4.10 12.22 -1.34
C VAL A 32 3.51 12.62 0.00
N LEU A 33 2.29 12.15 0.33
CA LEU A 33 1.62 12.54 1.57
C LEU A 33 2.44 12.15 2.81
N GLU A 34 3.14 11.01 2.79
CA GLU A 34 4.00 10.55 3.89
C GLU A 34 5.12 11.53 4.24
N LYS A 35 5.53 12.37 3.28
CA LYS A 35 6.56 13.40 3.46
C LYS A 35 6.02 14.67 4.12
N LEU A 36 4.73 14.69 4.51
CA LEU A 36 4.07 15.79 5.19
C LEU A 36 3.70 15.39 6.63
N PRO A 37 4.68 15.24 7.55
CA PRO A 37 4.44 14.78 8.93
C PRO A 37 3.59 15.75 9.76
N GLY A 38 3.35 16.97 9.25
CA GLY A 38 2.50 17.97 9.87
C GLY A 38 1.04 17.92 9.40
N LEU A 39 0.72 17.13 8.37
CA LEU A 39 -0.58 17.13 7.73
C LEU A 39 -1.66 16.68 8.71
N LYS A 40 -2.77 17.42 8.77
CA LYS A 40 -3.94 17.10 9.61
C LYS A 40 -5.21 17.01 8.81
N THR A 41 -5.29 17.72 7.69
CA THR A 41 -6.50 17.80 6.87
C THR A 41 -6.16 17.56 5.41
N LEU A 42 -6.85 16.61 4.78
CA LEU A 42 -6.68 16.26 3.37
C LEU A 42 -8.03 16.31 2.65
N TYR A 43 -8.10 17.15 1.62
CA TYR A 43 -9.24 17.24 0.71
C TYR A 43 -8.87 16.72 -0.67
N LEU A 44 -9.54 15.65 -1.11
CA LEU A 44 -9.39 14.98 -2.40
C LEU A 44 -10.73 14.82 -3.14
N GLN A 45 -11.77 15.54 -2.73
CA GLN A 45 -13.12 15.41 -3.27
C GLN A 45 -13.16 15.70 -4.78
N ASN A 46 -14.07 15.04 -5.48
CA ASN A 46 -14.34 15.25 -6.91
C ASN A 46 -13.08 15.08 -7.77
N ASN A 47 -12.32 14.01 -7.55
CA ASN A 47 -11.23 13.58 -8.41
C ASN A 47 -11.59 12.25 -9.10
N GLN A 48 -10.63 11.65 -9.82
CA GLN A 48 -10.79 10.38 -10.53
C GLN A 48 -9.93 9.28 -9.91
N ILE A 49 -9.71 9.35 -8.58
CA ILE A 49 -8.80 8.44 -7.88
C ILE A 49 -9.38 7.04 -7.94
N SER A 50 -8.71 6.16 -8.70
CA SER A 50 -9.08 4.75 -8.88
C SER A 50 -8.04 3.78 -8.31
N LYS A 51 -6.87 4.29 -7.91
CA LYS A 51 -5.74 3.49 -7.41
C LYS A 51 -5.19 4.06 -6.11
N VAL A 52 -4.87 3.18 -5.16
CA VAL A 52 -4.19 3.50 -3.90
C VAL A 52 -2.71 3.80 -4.17
N CYS A 53 -2.07 4.60 -3.30
CA CYS A 53 -0.62 4.84 -3.38
C CYS A 53 0.17 3.57 -3.03
N PRO A 54 1.28 3.30 -3.72
CA PRO A 54 2.21 2.28 -3.30
C PRO A 54 2.92 2.56 -1.97
N GLU A 55 3.11 3.83 -1.62
CA GLU A 55 3.87 4.28 -0.46
C GLU A 55 3.07 4.07 0.82
N ILE A 56 1.78 4.43 0.83
CA ILE A 56 0.85 4.19 1.95
C ILE A 56 0.39 2.73 1.91
N SER A 57 1.30 1.84 2.26
CA SER A 57 1.14 0.39 2.18
C SER A 57 0.83 -0.28 3.51
N SER A 58 0.76 0.48 4.59
CA SER A 58 0.47 -0.04 5.92
C SER A 58 -0.41 0.90 6.72
N LEU A 59 -1.17 0.33 7.65
CA LEU A 59 -1.95 1.09 8.61
C LEU A 59 -1.05 2.00 9.45
N THR A 60 0.18 1.55 9.77
CA THR A 60 1.18 2.34 10.50
C THR A 60 1.54 3.62 9.73
N GLN A 61 1.88 3.52 8.45
CA GLN A 61 2.17 4.70 7.62
C GLN A 61 0.97 5.66 7.52
N PHE A 62 -0.24 5.11 7.40
CA PHE A 62 -1.44 5.93 7.34
C PHE A 62 -1.79 6.57 8.70
N GLN A 63 -1.48 5.89 9.82
CA GLN A 63 -1.57 6.45 11.16
C GLN A 63 -0.49 7.51 11.42
N ASP A 64 0.70 7.36 10.82
CA ASP A 64 1.79 8.35 10.90
C ASP A 64 1.43 9.67 10.23
N LEU A 65 0.57 9.64 9.20
CA LEU A 65 -0.03 10.85 8.62
C LEU A 65 -0.88 11.63 9.63
N LYS A 66 -1.27 11.03 10.77
CA LYS A 66 -2.01 11.67 11.88
C LYS A 66 -3.15 12.59 11.41
N LEU A 67 -3.83 12.22 10.33
CA LEU A 67 -4.95 13.00 9.81
C LEU A 67 -6.05 13.09 10.87
N ARG A 68 -6.63 14.27 10.98
CA ARG A 68 -7.84 14.54 11.75
C ARG A 68 -9.04 14.62 10.83
N GLU A 69 -8.84 15.06 9.59
CA GLU A 69 -9.92 15.24 8.63
C GLU A 69 -9.55 14.70 7.25
N PHE A 70 -10.43 13.88 6.67
CA PHE A 70 -10.23 13.26 5.36
C PHE A 70 -11.50 13.27 4.49
N TYR A 71 -11.47 14.11 3.47
CA TYR A 71 -12.58 14.32 2.54
C TYR A 71 -12.20 13.79 1.15
N CYS A 72 -12.91 12.79 0.64
CA CYS A 72 -12.56 12.11 -0.62
C CYS A 72 -13.76 11.66 -1.44
N GLU A 73 -14.95 12.23 -1.20
CA GLU A 73 -16.16 11.92 -1.94
C GLU A 73 -16.00 12.14 -3.46
N GLY A 74 -16.78 11.40 -4.25
CA GLY A 74 -16.76 11.52 -5.71
C GLY A 74 -15.60 10.81 -6.41
N ASN A 75 -14.80 10.03 -5.68
CA ASN A 75 -13.69 9.26 -6.24
C ASN A 75 -14.05 7.77 -6.39
N PRO A 76 -13.79 7.13 -7.56
CA PRO A 76 -14.13 5.72 -7.81
C PRO A 76 -13.59 4.71 -6.78
N LEU A 77 -12.35 4.90 -6.31
CA LEU A 77 -11.68 4.00 -5.36
C LEU A 77 -12.49 3.80 -4.06
N PHE A 78 -13.19 4.84 -3.62
CA PHE A 78 -13.91 4.84 -2.35
C PHE A 78 -15.36 4.38 -2.48
N LEU A 79 -15.85 4.13 -3.71
CA LEU A 79 -17.18 3.57 -3.96
C LEU A 79 -17.26 2.07 -3.68
N LYS A 80 -16.10 1.38 -3.56
CA LYS A 80 -16.01 -0.07 -3.29
C LYS A 80 -16.92 -0.89 -4.23
N GLN A 81 -16.81 -0.64 -5.54
CA GLN A 81 -17.52 -1.38 -6.59
C GLN A 81 -16.55 -2.41 -7.23
N PRO A 82 -16.44 -3.63 -6.68
CA PRO A 82 -15.55 -4.65 -7.23
C PRO A 82 -16.10 -5.22 -8.54
N VAL A 83 -15.18 -5.63 -9.41
CA VAL A 83 -15.49 -6.45 -10.60
C VAL A 83 -14.89 -7.84 -10.43
N SER A 84 -15.56 -8.85 -10.97
CA SER A 84 -15.02 -10.21 -11.01
C SER A 84 -14.02 -10.33 -12.16
N ALA A 85 -12.82 -10.84 -11.86
CA ALA A 85 -11.80 -11.14 -12.85
C ALA A 85 -11.33 -12.58 -12.66
N ILE A 86 -11.21 -13.33 -13.76
CA ILE A 86 -10.63 -14.67 -13.76
C ILE A 86 -9.12 -14.53 -13.90
N LYS A 87 -8.37 -15.14 -13.01
CA LYS A 87 -6.90 -15.10 -13.00
C LYS A 87 -6.36 -16.51 -12.82
N GLN A 88 -5.31 -16.83 -13.57
CA GLN A 88 -4.62 -18.12 -13.51
C GLN A 88 -3.48 -18.06 -12.50
N GLU A 89 -3.12 -19.21 -11.93
CA GLU A 89 -1.96 -19.30 -11.04
C GLU A 89 -0.66 -19.27 -11.85
N ASP A 90 0.21 -18.31 -11.52
CA ASP A 90 1.54 -18.22 -12.13
C ASP A 90 2.50 -19.22 -11.47
N VAL A 91 3.27 -19.94 -12.29
CA VAL A 91 4.37 -20.79 -11.83
C VAL A 91 5.53 -19.89 -11.38
N TRP A 92 6.03 -20.12 -10.16
CA TRP A 92 7.14 -19.34 -9.62
C TRP A 92 8.46 -19.68 -10.31
N SER A 93 9.26 -18.66 -10.62
CA SER A 93 10.64 -18.86 -11.08
C SER A 93 11.49 -19.52 -9.99
N LEU A 94 12.57 -20.20 -10.38
CA LEU A 94 13.52 -20.76 -9.41
C LEU A 94 14.06 -19.66 -8.48
N GLN A 95 14.34 -18.47 -9.02
CA GLN A 95 14.77 -17.31 -8.23
C GLN A 95 13.75 -16.94 -7.16
N GLU A 96 12.45 -16.90 -7.49
CA GLU A 96 11.38 -16.62 -6.54
C GLU A 96 11.34 -17.68 -5.44
N ILE A 97 11.35 -18.97 -5.83
CA ILE A 97 11.30 -20.10 -4.89
C ILE A 97 12.49 -20.06 -3.93
N THR A 98 13.70 -19.91 -4.46
CA THR A 98 14.93 -19.85 -3.66
C THR A 98 14.96 -18.61 -2.77
N SER A 99 14.54 -17.45 -3.28
CA SER A 99 14.51 -16.22 -2.48
C SER A 99 13.52 -16.33 -1.32
N ARG A 100 12.32 -16.90 -1.55
CA ARG A 100 11.35 -17.19 -0.49
C ARG A 100 11.96 -18.07 0.58
N PHE A 101 12.62 -19.17 0.18
CA PHE A 101 13.27 -20.07 1.13
C PHE A 101 14.30 -19.34 1.99
N ILE A 102 15.25 -18.64 1.37
CA ILE A 102 16.31 -17.92 2.07
C ILE A 102 15.74 -16.87 3.03
N MET A 103 14.81 -16.03 2.57
CA MET A 103 14.23 -14.96 3.40
C MET A 103 13.49 -15.51 4.62
N ASN A 104 12.68 -16.55 4.45
CA ASN A 104 11.91 -17.12 5.57
C ASN A 104 12.84 -17.83 6.57
N GLN A 105 13.87 -18.54 6.10
CA GLN A 105 14.87 -19.14 6.99
C GLN A 105 15.70 -18.10 7.75
N LEU A 106 16.03 -16.97 7.12
CA LEU A 106 16.69 -15.86 7.80
C LEU A 106 15.79 -15.22 8.86
N ALA A 107 14.49 -15.10 8.60
CA ALA A 107 13.51 -14.62 9.59
C ALA A 107 13.40 -15.56 10.80
N GLU A 108 13.54 -16.88 10.57
CA GLU A 108 13.64 -17.92 11.59
C GLU A 108 15.02 -18.00 12.27
N LYS A 109 15.95 -17.08 11.93
CA LYS A 109 17.31 -17.00 12.50
C LYS A 109 18.15 -18.26 12.25
N ASN A 110 18.02 -18.90 11.09
CA ASN A 110 18.84 -20.05 10.71
C ASN A 110 20.36 -19.70 10.77
N PRO A 111 21.16 -20.32 11.67
CA PRO A 111 22.54 -19.91 11.90
C PRO A 111 23.46 -20.07 10.68
N PHE A 112 23.24 -21.12 9.89
CA PHE A 112 24.02 -21.39 8.69
C PHE A 112 23.81 -20.29 7.65
N LEU A 113 22.54 -19.96 7.35
CA LEU A 113 22.23 -18.92 6.37
C LEU A 113 22.63 -17.53 6.86
N MET A 114 22.48 -17.23 8.14
CA MET A 114 22.95 -15.96 8.72
C MET A 114 24.47 -15.77 8.58
N LYS A 115 25.26 -16.85 8.64
CA LYS A 115 26.70 -16.81 8.39
C LYS A 115 27.01 -16.75 6.89
N ALA A 116 26.35 -17.58 6.09
CA ALA A 116 26.58 -17.69 4.65
C ALA A 116 26.24 -16.38 3.91
N ILE A 117 25.12 -15.73 4.22
CA ILE A 117 24.65 -14.54 3.50
C ILE A 117 25.64 -13.36 3.57
N LYS A 118 26.51 -13.34 4.59
CA LYS A 118 27.57 -12.32 4.72
C LYS A 118 28.58 -12.39 3.57
N TRP A 119 28.79 -13.57 3.01
CA TRP A 119 29.74 -13.83 1.93
C TRP A 119 29.14 -13.62 0.53
N TYR A 120 27.82 -13.46 0.41
CA TYR A 120 27.11 -13.34 -0.87
C TYR A 120 26.34 -12.01 -0.95
N PRO A 121 27.03 -10.88 -1.21
CA PRO A 121 26.41 -9.55 -1.22
C PRO A 121 25.33 -9.41 -2.31
N GLN A 122 25.49 -10.08 -3.44
CA GLN A 122 24.48 -10.10 -4.51
C GLN A 122 23.16 -10.71 -4.04
N VAL A 123 23.22 -11.86 -3.34
CA VAL A 123 22.03 -12.50 -2.76
C VAL A 123 21.38 -11.57 -1.74
N ARG A 124 22.19 -10.93 -0.87
CA ARG A 124 21.70 -9.94 0.10
C ARG A 124 20.96 -8.79 -0.59
N SER A 125 21.49 -8.30 -1.71
CA SER A 125 20.88 -7.23 -2.51
C SER A 125 19.57 -7.66 -3.18
N ILE A 126 19.46 -8.93 -3.59
CA ILE A 126 18.22 -9.47 -4.16
C ILE A 126 17.15 -9.56 -3.06
N ILE A 127 17.45 -10.26 -1.96
CA ILE A 127 16.47 -10.51 -0.90
C ILE A 127 16.10 -9.25 -0.11
N SER A 128 16.91 -8.19 -0.15
CA SER A 128 16.53 -6.90 0.47
C SER A 128 15.35 -6.22 -0.21
N GLN A 129 15.01 -6.62 -1.44
CA GLN A 129 13.81 -6.17 -2.14
C GLN A 129 12.57 -7.00 -1.78
N GLY A 130 12.75 -8.02 -0.94
CA GLY A 130 11.70 -8.89 -0.46
C GLY A 130 10.60 -8.15 0.28
N ARG A 131 9.39 -8.69 0.15
CA ARG A 131 8.17 -8.17 0.76
C ARG A 131 7.57 -9.24 1.67
N LYS A 132 6.81 -8.82 2.68
CA LYS A 132 6.08 -9.73 3.58
C LYS A 132 4.63 -9.84 3.11
N CYS A 133 4.09 -11.05 3.03
CA CYS A 133 2.69 -11.27 2.67
C CYS A 133 1.76 -10.85 3.80
N ALA A 134 0.72 -10.07 3.49
CA ALA A 134 -0.29 -9.65 4.47
C ALA A 134 -1.17 -10.81 5.00
N ILE A 135 -1.20 -11.96 4.31
CA ILE A 135 -2.05 -13.10 4.69
C ILE A 135 -1.25 -14.17 5.45
N CYS A 136 -0.21 -14.72 4.82
CA CYS A 136 0.56 -15.84 5.41
C CYS A 136 1.79 -15.40 6.18
N GLU A 137 2.08 -14.09 6.22
CA GLU A 137 3.25 -13.50 6.87
C GLU A 137 4.62 -13.95 6.35
N LYS A 138 4.66 -14.78 5.30
CA LYS A 138 5.91 -15.22 4.67
C LYS A 138 6.45 -14.20 3.69
N PHE A 139 7.77 -14.21 3.52
CA PHE A 139 8.48 -13.35 2.57
C PHE A 139 8.39 -13.87 1.14
N PHE A 140 8.36 -12.95 0.17
CA PHE A 140 8.37 -13.18 -1.28
C PHE A 140 9.09 -12.05 -2.03
N LEU A 141 9.46 -12.24 -3.29
CA LEU A 141 10.30 -11.30 -4.02
C LEU A 141 9.56 -10.56 -5.15
N THR A 142 9.12 -11.28 -6.19
CA THR A 142 8.69 -10.72 -7.49
C THR A 142 7.22 -10.97 -7.83
N ILE A 143 6.63 -12.06 -7.35
CA ILE A 143 5.25 -12.41 -7.68
C ILE A 143 4.35 -11.92 -6.56
N TRP A 144 3.52 -10.92 -6.87
CA TRP A 144 2.56 -10.38 -5.93
C TRP A 144 1.26 -9.95 -6.58
N LEU A 145 0.20 -10.09 -5.79
CA LEU A 145 -1.06 -9.44 -6.05
C LEU A 145 -1.09 -8.14 -5.27
N GLU A 146 -1.16 -7.04 -6.00
CA GLU A 146 -1.49 -5.76 -5.40
C GLU A 146 -2.96 -5.81 -5.02
N CYS A 147 -3.22 -5.64 -3.73
CA CYS A 147 -4.57 -5.68 -3.20
C CYS A 147 -4.84 -4.41 -2.40
N VAL A 148 -6.11 -4.14 -2.17
CA VAL A 148 -6.60 -3.10 -1.29
C VAL A 148 -7.40 -3.74 -0.20
N GLU A 149 -7.07 -3.41 1.04
CA GLU A 149 -7.87 -3.76 2.21
C GLU A 149 -8.59 -2.53 2.72
N PHE A 150 -9.89 -2.66 2.95
CA PHE A 150 -10.72 -1.56 3.45
C PHE A 150 -10.88 -1.66 4.97
N PHE A 151 -10.33 -0.68 5.70
CA PHE A 151 -10.35 -0.62 7.17
C PHE A 151 -11.19 0.53 7.71
N PRO A 152 -11.84 0.39 8.87
CA PRO A 152 -12.46 1.52 9.53
C PRO A 152 -11.40 2.56 9.91
N PRO A 153 -11.65 3.87 9.69
CA PRO A 153 -10.73 4.92 10.10
C PRO A 153 -10.64 4.98 11.63
N SER A 154 -9.57 5.61 12.13
CA SER A 154 -9.40 5.81 13.57
C SER A 154 -10.56 6.62 14.16
N LYS A 155 -10.93 6.33 15.41
CA LYS A 155 -12.06 6.99 16.12
C LYS A 155 -11.99 8.51 16.15
N ASN A 156 -10.79 9.08 16.00
CA ASN A 156 -10.54 10.51 16.08
C ASN A 156 -10.65 11.23 14.72
N TRP A 157 -10.96 10.50 13.65
CA TRP A 157 -11.05 11.07 12.30
C TRP A 157 -12.44 11.64 12.05
N LYS A 158 -12.48 12.87 11.56
CA LYS A 158 -13.63 13.43 10.86
C LYS A 158 -13.51 13.07 9.39
N ILE A 159 -14.37 12.16 8.96
CA ILE A 159 -14.39 11.65 7.59
C ILE A 159 -15.59 12.21 6.84
N SER A 160 -15.42 12.23 5.52
CA SER A 160 -16.52 12.25 4.55
C SER A 160 -17.73 11.44 5.05
N ARG A 161 -18.95 11.96 4.96
CA ARG A 161 -20.16 11.24 5.44
C ARG A 161 -20.33 9.85 4.80
N ASN A 162 -19.87 9.71 3.56
CA ASN A 162 -20.02 8.49 2.77
C ASN A 162 -18.82 7.53 2.89
N LEU A 163 -17.71 7.96 3.52
CA LEU A 163 -16.52 7.14 3.65
C LEU A 163 -16.57 6.37 4.96
N GLN A 164 -17.00 5.11 4.93
CA GLN A 164 -16.99 4.27 6.14
C GLN A 164 -15.65 3.54 6.35
N LEU A 165 -14.93 3.29 5.26
CA LEU A 165 -13.68 2.53 5.26
C LEU A 165 -12.64 3.26 4.42
N VAL A 166 -11.38 3.18 4.83
CA VAL A 166 -10.24 3.69 4.08
C VAL A 166 -9.54 2.53 3.34
N PRO A 167 -9.24 2.69 2.05
CA PRO A 167 -8.44 1.73 1.29
C PRO A 167 -6.96 1.82 1.66
N LEU A 168 -6.38 0.71 2.11
CA LEU A 168 -4.93 0.56 2.31
C LEU A 168 -4.39 -0.45 1.33
N ARG A 169 -3.27 -0.12 0.67
CA ARG A 169 -2.62 -1.07 -0.23
C ARG A 169 -1.97 -2.15 0.60
N ILE A 170 -2.18 -3.40 0.24
CA ILE A 170 -1.49 -4.56 0.81
C ILE A 170 -0.93 -5.43 -0.29
N LEU A 171 0.08 -6.23 0.04
CA LEU A 171 0.76 -7.11 -0.90
C LEU A 171 0.57 -8.56 -0.48
N ILE A 172 0.09 -9.37 -1.42
CA ILE A 172 -0.18 -10.79 -1.20
C ILE A 172 0.71 -11.61 -2.14
N CYS A 173 1.26 -12.71 -1.64
CA CYS A 173 2.34 -13.43 -2.33
C CYS A 173 1.86 -14.43 -3.40
N SER A 174 0.55 -14.68 -3.50
CA SER A 174 -0.04 -15.66 -4.42
C SER A 174 -1.57 -15.58 -4.46
N TYR A 175 -2.18 -16.17 -5.50
CA TYR A 175 -3.62 -16.42 -5.55
C TYR A 175 -4.10 -17.36 -4.45
N LYS A 176 -3.32 -18.38 -4.09
CA LYS A 176 -3.61 -19.25 -2.92
C LYS A 176 -3.84 -18.43 -1.64
N CYS A 177 -2.95 -17.48 -1.33
CA CYS A 177 -3.14 -16.59 -0.18
C CYS A 177 -4.32 -15.63 -0.41
N PHE A 178 -4.54 -15.15 -1.63
CA PHE A 178 -5.69 -14.31 -1.95
C PHE A 178 -7.02 -15.05 -1.76
N TYR A 179 -7.12 -16.35 -2.02
CA TYR A 179 -8.35 -17.11 -1.75
C TYR A 179 -8.61 -17.36 -0.26
N GLN A 180 -7.59 -17.19 0.58
CA GLN A 180 -7.68 -17.27 2.05
C GLN A 180 -7.90 -15.89 2.71
N ARG A 181 -8.08 -14.83 1.92
CA ARG A 181 -8.20 -13.45 2.39
C ARG A 181 -9.52 -13.20 3.14
N ASN A 182 -9.55 -12.13 3.93
CA ASN A 182 -10.81 -11.63 4.47
C ASN A 182 -11.69 -10.94 3.38
N PRO A 183 -13.02 -10.85 3.56
CA PRO A 183 -13.92 -10.27 2.56
C PRO A 183 -13.69 -8.78 2.24
N ASN A 184 -12.90 -8.07 3.05
CA ASN A 184 -12.57 -6.66 2.84
C ASN A 184 -11.33 -6.43 1.98
N ILE A 185 -10.67 -7.52 1.53
CA ILE A 185 -9.52 -7.45 0.62
C ILE A 185 -9.96 -7.69 -0.82
N PHE A 186 -9.54 -6.79 -1.71
CA PHE A 186 -9.83 -6.82 -3.14
C PHE A 186 -8.54 -6.73 -3.94
N GLY A 187 -8.44 -7.50 -5.03
CA GLY A 187 -7.30 -7.41 -5.95
C GLY A 187 -7.40 -6.16 -6.81
N ILE A 188 -6.29 -5.47 -7.04
CA ILE A 188 -6.20 -4.38 -8.01
C ILE A 188 -5.96 -5.02 -9.38
N ALA A 189 -6.96 -4.98 -10.25
CA ALA A 189 -6.80 -5.30 -11.65
C ALA A 189 -6.44 -4.03 -12.44
N GLN A 190 -5.50 -4.16 -13.38
CA GLN A 190 -5.39 -3.18 -14.46
C GLN A 190 -6.48 -3.56 -15.47
N VAL A 191 -7.59 -2.81 -15.46
CA VAL A 191 -8.54 -2.78 -16.56
C VAL A 191 -8.01 -1.82 -17.62
#